data_AF-A0A0P7X6F0-F1
#
_entry.id   AF-A0A0P7X6F0-F1
#
_cell.length_a   1.000
_cell.length_b   1.000
_cell.length_c   1.000
_cell.angle_alpha   90.00
_cell.angle_beta   90.00
_cell.angle_gamma   90.00
#
_symmetry.space_group_name_H-M   'P 1'
#
loop_
_entity.id
_entity.type
_entity.pdbx_description
1 polymer ?
#
loop_
_entity_poly.entity_id
_entity_poly.type
_entity_poly.pdbx_seq_one_letter_code
_entity_poly.pdbx_strand_id
1 'polypeptide(L)'
;MTYSIVALCPETGHRGIAVASRFFAAGAIVPYIRGGRAAVASQAFINPLWGMEAAELCAAGEPGEAVIADLVARDAGSEHRQIHLIDADGAIAAHTGASCVDWAGHVSAPGVSVAGNMLAGPQVVEAVRDAFLAASGPLAERMMTAMEAGEAAGGDKRGTQSAGLRLHRSEDYPWFDLRADDHPDPLAEIRRLYAVAHERFIHFAESMGTRANFSGAIDRAPMDKAIAEAEAARIARGEPSRSFARERG
;
A
#
# COMPACT_ATOMS: atom_id res chain seq x y z
N MET A 1 -13.36 8.22 2.46
CA MET A 1 -13.00 9.28 1.50
C MET A 1 -11.52 9.40 1.50
N THR A 2 -10.98 8.96 0.39
CA THR A 2 -9.79 8.11 0.38
C THR A 2 -9.44 7.90 -1.08
N TYR A 3 -8.15 7.91 -1.41
CA TYR A 3 -7.67 7.30 -2.65
C TYR A 3 -6.57 6.30 -2.32
N SER A 4 -6.48 5.26 -3.14
CA SER A 4 -5.56 4.16 -2.96
C SER A 4 -5.06 3.62 -4.28
N ILE A 5 -3.86 3.05 -4.25
CA ILE A 5 -3.22 2.34 -5.34
C ILE A 5 -2.92 0.91 -4.87
N VAL A 6 -3.28 -0.06 -5.70
CA VAL A 6 -2.86 -1.47 -5.60
C VAL A 6 -1.92 -1.72 -6.77
N ALA A 7 -0.72 -2.24 -6.51
CA ALA A 7 0.30 -2.40 -7.53
C ALA A 7 1.00 -3.76 -7.44
N LEU A 8 1.41 -4.27 -8.60
CA LEU A 8 2.22 -5.47 -8.81
C LEU A 8 3.49 -5.07 -9.56
N CYS A 9 4.65 -5.46 -9.04
CA CYS A 9 5.92 -5.37 -9.76
C CYS A 9 6.13 -6.66 -10.59
N PRO A 10 6.06 -6.61 -11.93
CA PRO A 10 6.14 -7.81 -12.76
C PRO A 10 7.52 -8.49 -12.68
N GLU A 11 8.58 -7.74 -12.39
CA GLU A 11 9.95 -8.28 -12.31
C GLU A 11 10.19 -9.10 -11.03
N THR A 12 9.54 -8.73 -9.93
CA THR A 12 9.78 -9.32 -8.60
C THR A 12 8.60 -10.11 -8.06
N GLY A 13 7.41 -9.93 -8.62
CA GLY A 13 6.15 -10.44 -8.07
C GLY A 13 5.70 -9.71 -6.80
N HIS A 14 6.42 -8.69 -6.33
CA HIS A 14 6.05 -7.94 -5.12
C HIS A 14 4.74 -7.19 -5.32
N ARG A 15 3.94 -7.13 -4.26
CA ARG A 15 2.65 -6.45 -4.25
C ARG A 15 2.60 -5.39 -3.17
N GLY A 16 2.00 -4.26 -3.50
CA GLY A 16 1.88 -3.14 -2.58
C GLY A 16 0.51 -2.51 -2.63
N ILE A 17 0.11 -1.95 -1.50
CA ILE A 17 -1.06 -1.07 -1.38
C ILE A 17 -0.62 0.21 -0.68
N ALA A 18 -0.95 1.35 -1.27
CA ALA A 18 -0.84 2.64 -0.60
C ALA A 18 -2.19 3.34 -0.56
N VAL A 19 -2.42 4.13 0.48
CA VAL A 19 -3.68 4.83 0.74
C VAL A 19 -3.41 6.17 1.39
N ALA A 20 -4.23 7.18 1.07
CA ALA A 20 -4.27 8.48 1.73
C ALA A 20 -5.70 8.96 1.93
N SER A 21 -5.97 9.67 3.03
CA SER A 21 -7.32 10.06 3.44
C SER A 21 -7.32 11.16 4.51
N ARG A 22 -8.38 11.99 4.56
CA ARG A 22 -8.77 12.72 5.79
C ARG A 22 -9.65 11.86 6.70
N PHE A 23 -9.14 10.69 7.08
CA PHE A 23 -9.75 9.77 8.02
C PHE A 23 -8.64 9.21 8.88
N PHE A 24 -8.88 9.02 10.17
CA PHE A 24 -7.90 8.46 11.08
C PHE A 24 -7.48 7.04 10.66
N ALA A 25 -6.18 6.79 10.62
CA ALA A 25 -5.61 5.45 10.44
C ALA A 25 -6.10 4.67 9.20
N ALA A 26 -6.22 5.32 8.03
CA ALA A 26 -6.67 4.65 6.80
C ALA A 26 -5.74 3.48 6.40
N GLY A 27 -4.43 3.61 6.64
CA GLY A 27 -3.44 2.55 6.42
C GLY A 27 -3.69 1.28 7.24
N ALA A 28 -4.45 1.36 8.34
CA ALA A 28 -4.79 0.22 9.18
C ALA A 28 -5.84 -0.70 8.55
N ILE A 29 -6.79 -0.10 7.84
CA ILE A 29 -8.09 -0.74 7.55
C ILE A 29 -8.32 -0.98 6.05
N VAL A 30 -7.66 -0.22 5.17
CA VAL A 30 -7.83 -0.34 3.72
C VAL A 30 -7.02 -1.50 3.12
N PRO A 31 -5.74 -1.75 3.49
CA PRO A 31 -4.91 -2.74 2.80
C PRO A 31 -5.12 -4.20 3.25
N TYR A 32 -5.34 -5.11 2.30
CA TYR A 32 -5.36 -6.56 2.52
C TYR A 32 -4.48 -7.24 1.49
N ILE A 33 -3.42 -7.91 1.92
CA ILE A 33 -2.50 -8.65 1.03
C ILE A 33 -2.34 -10.07 1.59
N ARG A 34 -2.41 -11.08 0.73
CA ARG A 34 -2.36 -12.50 1.09
C ARG A 34 -1.52 -13.31 0.11
N GLY A 35 -0.77 -14.28 0.62
CA GLY A 35 0.03 -15.22 -0.15
C GLY A 35 1.28 -14.63 -0.81
N GLY A 36 1.48 -13.31 -0.74
CA GLY A 36 2.25 -12.60 -1.78
C GLY A 36 1.57 -12.66 -3.16
N ARG A 37 0.31 -13.09 -3.21
CA ARG A 37 -0.41 -13.48 -4.44
C ARG A 37 -1.56 -12.54 -4.76
N ALA A 38 -2.30 -12.06 -3.78
CA ALA A 38 -3.40 -11.13 -4.00
C ALA A 38 -3.21 -9.86 -3.16
N ALA A 39 -3.59 -8.72 -3.73
CA ALA A 39 -3.60 -7.43 -3.04
C ALA A 39 -4.95 -6.75 -3.30
N VAL A 40 -5.65 -6.39 -2.22
CA VAL A 40 -7.01 -5.86 -2.22
C VAL A 40 -7.06 -4.62 -1.32
N ALA A 41 -7.59 -3.52 -1.86
CA ALA A 41 -7.92 -2.34 -1.09
C ALA A 41 -9.45 -2.19 -1.02
N SER A 42 -10.00 -2.21 0.21
CA SER A 42 -11.42 -1.98 0.49
C SER A 42 -11.58 -0.65 1.22
N GLN A 43 -12.51 0.20 0.78
CA GLN A 43 -12.67 1.57 1.26
C GLN A 43 -14.09 2.12 1.07
N ALA A 44 -14.25 3.45 1.12
CA ALA A 44 -15.51 4.18 1.23
C ALA A 44 -16.21 3.90 2.57
N PHE A 45 -17.50 3.55 2.59
CA PHE A 45 -18.13 3.09 3.81
C PHE A 45 -17.71 1.64 4.05
N ILE A 46 -16.51 1.48 4.60
CA ILE A 46 -15.76 0.23 4.57
C ILE A 46 -16.51 -0.93 5.25
N ASN A 47 -16.43 -2.09 4.63
CA ASN A 47 -16.78 -3.37 5.24
C ASN A 47 -15.50 -4.23 5.26
N PRO A 48 -14.84 -4.39 6.42
CA PRO A 48 -13.58 -5.14 6.49
C PRO A 48 -13.68 -6.59 5.98
N LEU A 49 -14.87 -7.19 6.02
CA LEU A 49 -15.10 -8.54 5.49
C LEU A 49 -14.85 -8.61 3.98
N TRP A 50 -15.18 -7.56 3.21
CA TRP A 50 -14.89 -7.53 1.77
C TRP A 50 -13.39 -7.65 1.50
N GLY A 51 -12.58 -6.89 2.24
CA GLY A 51 -11.12 -6.92 2.08
C GLY A 51 -10.51 -8.25 2.51
N MET A 52 -10.96 -8.81 3.65
CA MET A 52 -10.48 -10.08 4.16
C MET A 52 -10.86 -11.24 3.23
N GLU A 53 -12.14 -11.41 2.92
CA GLU A 53 -12.62 -12.51 2.08
C GLU A 53 -12.03 -12.43 0.67
N ALA A 54 -12.01 -11.24 0.05
CA ALA A 54 -11.46 -11.12 -1.29
C ALA A 54 -9.97 -11.44 -1.36
N ALA A 55 -9.18 -11.02 -0.35
CA ALA A 55 -7.76 -11.34 -0.32
C ALA A 55 -7.50 -12.84 -0.15
N GLU A 56 -8.28 -13.54 0.68
CA GLU A 56 -8.17 -15.00 0.85
C GLU A 56 -8.56 -15.74 -0.45
N LEU A 57 -9.74 -15.44 -1.01
CA LEU A 57 -10.26 -16.12 -2.20
C LEU A 57 -9.37 -15.86 -3.43
N CYS A 58 -8.97 -14.61 -3.67
CA CYS A 58 -8.05 -14.30 -4.76
C CYS A 58 -6.67 -14.93 -4.57
N ALA A 59 -6.16 -15.03 -3.33
CA ALA A 59 -4.90 -15.73 -3.08
C ALA A 59 -5.01 -17.25 -3.31
N ALA A 60 -6.20 -17.83 -3.11
CA ALA A 60 -6.54 -19.21 -3.44
C ALA A 60 -6.73 -19.45 -4.95
N GLY A 61 -6.76 -18.39 -5.78
CA GLY A 61 -6.86 -18.47 -7.24
C GLY A 61 -8.25 -18.21 -7.80
N GLU A 62 -9.20 -17.73 -6.98
CA GLU A 62 -10.49 -17.29 -7.52
C GLU A 62 -10.34 -15.96 -8.28
N PRO A 63 -10.93 -15.83 -9.49
CA PRO A 63 -10.87 -14.60 -10.27
C PRO A 63 -11.48 -13.42 -9.52
N GLY A 64 -10.76 -12.30 -9.51
CA GLY A 64 -11.18 -11.11 -8.78
C GLY A 64 -12.57 -10.59 -9.11
N GLU A 65 -12.98 -10.67 -10.38
CA GLU A 65 -14.32 -10.25 -10.82
C GLU A 65 -15.43 -11.12 -10.21
N ALA A 66 -15.22 -12.43 -10.14
CA ALA A 66 -16.20 -13.35 -9.56
C ALA A 66 -16.35 -13.13 -8.05
N VAL A 67 -15.23 -12.94 -7.36
CA VAL A 67 -15.19 -12.61 -5.93
C VAL A 67 -15.94 -11.30 -5.65
N ILE A 68 -15.69 -10.24 -6.43
CA ILE A 68 -16.39 -8.96 -6.25
C ILE A 68 -17.89 -9.11 -6.54
N ALA A 69 -18.27 -9.85 -7.59
CA ALA A 69 -19.66 -10.08 -7.94
C ALA A 69 -20.43 -10.79 -6.82
N ASP A 70 -19.82 -11.80 -6.19
CA ASP A 70 -20.38 -12.44 -5.01
C ASP A 70 -20.57 -11.43 -3.86
N LEU A 71 -19.52 -10.73 -3.45
CA LEU A 71 -19.58 -9.74 -2.35
C LEU A 71 -20.67 -8.68 -2.56
N VAL A 72 -20.81 -8.17 -3.80
CA VAL A 72 -21.85 -7.21 -4.18
C VAL A 72 -23.25 -7.81 -4.04
N ALA A 73 -23.45 -9.06 -4.46
CA ALA A 73 -24.76 -9.71 -4.44
C ALA A 73 -25.30 -9.97 -3.02
N ARG A 74 -24.42 -10.14 -2.03
CA ARG A 74 -24.79 -10.48 -0.63
C ARG A 74 -24.70 -9.33 0.36
N ASP A 75 -24.09 -8.19 0.02
CA ASP A 75 -24.06 -6.99 0.87
C ASP A 75 -25.15 -6.00 0.44
N ALA A 76 -26.21 -5.86 1.23
CA ALA A 76 -27.26 -4.85 1.02
C ALA A 76 -26.74 -3.40 1.03
N GLY A 77 -25.53 -3.15 1.55
CA GLY A 77 -24.84 -1.88 1.52
C GLY A 77 -23.78 -1.75 0.40
N SER A 78 -23.75 -2.65 -0.58
CA SER A 78 -22.77 -2.68 -1.69
C SER A 78 -22.66 -1.36 -2.45
N GLU A 79 -23.74 -0.60 -2.55
CA GLU A 79 -23.77 0.73 -3.17
C GLU A 79 -22.95 1.79 -2.41
N HIS A 80 -22.63 1.56 -1.13
CA HIS A 80 -21.76 2.44 -0.32
C HIS A 80 -20.31 1.94 -0.22
N ARG A 81 -19.99 0.80 -0.85
CA ARG A 81 -18.66 0.18 -0.80
C ARG A 81 -17.83 0.57 -2.02
N GLN A 82 -16.52 0.60 -1.82
CA GLN A 82 -15.55 0.65 -2.91
C GLN A 82 -14.45 -0.38 -2.64
N ILE A 83 -14.10 -1.17 -3.65
CA ILE A 83 -13.05 -2.17 -3.59
C ILE A 83 -12.32 -2.20 -4.92
N HIS A 84 -11.01 -2.41 -4.87
CA HIS A 84 -10.22 -2.71 -6.07
C HIS A 84 -9.04 -3.60 -5.70
N LEU A 85 -8.62 -4.45 -6.63
CA LEU A 85 -7.64 -5.50 -6.34
C LEU A 85 -6.80 -5.89 -7.55
N ILE A 86 -5.73 -6.63 -7.27
CA ILE A 86 -5.01 -7.48 -8.22
C ILE A 86 -4.99 -8.90 -7.64
N ASP A 87 -5.52 -9.87 -8.39
CA ASP A 87 -5.58 -11.27 -7.97
C ASP A 87 -4.27 -12.05 -8.20
N ALA A 88 -4.28 -13.35 -7.88
CA ALA A 88 -3.13 -14.25 -8.00
C ALA A 88 -2.51 -14.28 -9.40
N ASP A 89 -3.32 -14.14 -10.44
CA ASP A 89 -2.88 -14.19 -11.85
C ASP A 89 -2.48 -12.80 -12.38
N GLY A 90 -2.63 -11.77 -11.56
CA GLY A 90 -2.33 -10.40 -11.94
C GLY A 90 -3.50 -9.67 -12.60
N ALA A 91 -4.68 -10.29 -12.66
CA ALA A 91 -5.88 -9.65 -13.20
C ALA A 91 -6.42 -8.62 -12.22
N ILE A 92 -6.96 -7.53 -12.76
CA ILE A 92 -7.48 -6.39 -12.00
C ILE A 92 -8.99 -6.43 -12.02
N ALA A 93 -9.60 -6.26 -10.84
CA ALA A 93 -11.04 -6.06 -10.71
C ALA A 93 -11.33 -4.92 -9.73
N ALA A 94 -12.47 -4.26 -9.89
CA ALA A 94 -12.89 -3.15 -9.04
C ALA A 94 -14.41 -3.00 -9.02
N HIS A 95 -14.93 -2.45 -7.91
CA HIS A 95 -16.31 -2.01 -7.75
C HIS A 95 -16.34 -0.65 -7.07
N THR A 96 -17.20 0.24 -7.56
CA THR A 96 -17.51 1.53 -6.93
C THR A 96 -19.02 1.67 -6.90
N GLY A 97 -19.60 1.55 -5.71
CA GLY A 97 -21.04 1.67 -5.54
C GLY A 97 -21.55 3.08 -5.87
N ALA A 98 -22.75 3.19 -6.41
CA ALA A 98 -23.33 4.44 -6.87
C ALA A 98 -23.66 5.43 -5.75
N SER A 99 -23.67 4.97 -4.49
CA SER A 99 -23.84 5.81 -3.30
C SER A 99 -22.52 6.18 -2.62
N CYS A 100 -21.37 5.90 -3.25
CA CYS A 100 -20.09 6.49 -2.86
C CYS A 100 -20.13 8.00 -3.13
N VAL A 101 -19.59 8.80 -2.22
CA VAL A 101 -19.70 10.25 -2.35
C VAL A 101 -18.82 10.78 -3.48
N ASP A 102 -19.39 11.64 -4.31
CA ASP A 102 -18.76 12.22 -5.49
C ASP A 102 -17.55 13.12 -5.16
N TRP A 103 -16.45 13.10 -5.90
CA TRP A 103 -16.19 12.23 -7.03
C TRP A 103 -15.71 10.85 -6.56
N ALA A 104 -16.26 9.79 -7.14
CA ALA A 104 -15.88 8.42 -6.86
C ALA A 104 -15.73 7.60 -8.14
N GLY A 105 -14.65 6.84 -8.23
CA GLY A 105 -14.35 6.01 -9.39
C GLY A 105 -13.03 5.27 -9.25
N HIS A 106 -12.64 4.58 -10.32
CA HIS A 106 -11.40 3.84 -10.42
C HIS A 106 -10.85 3.84 -11.84
N VAL A 107 -9.54 3.68 -11.97
CA VAL A 107 -8.82 3.50 -13.23
C VAL A 107 -7.81 2.37 -13.08
N SER A 108 -7.45 1.73 -14.18
CA SER A 108 -6.47 0.64 -14.19
C SER A 108 -5.54 0.74 -15.38
N ALA A 109 -4.38 0.10 -15.24
CA ALA A 109 -3.40 -0.16 -16.29
C ALA A 109 -2.67 -1.47 -15.92
N PRO A 110 -1.86 -2.06 -16.82
CA PRO A 110 -1.12 -3.28 -16.50
C PRO A 110 -0.34 -3.17 -15.19
N GLY A 111 -0.62 -4.07 -14.24
CA GLY A 111 0.05 -4.12 -12.93
C GLY A 111 -0.34 -3.03 -11.93
N VAL A 112 -1.36 -2.20 -12.22
CA VAL A 112 -1.80 -1.14 -11.30
C VAL A 112 -3.31 -0.89 -11.36
N SER A 113 -3.93 -0.79 -10.19
CA SER A 113 -5.30 -0.37 -10.01
C SER A 113 -5.35 0.82 -9.04
N VAL A 114 -6.11 1.86 -9.37
CA VAL A 114 -6.26 3.05 -8.54
C VAL A 114 -7.75 3.34 -8.36
N ALA A 115 -8.17 3.59 -7.14
CA ALA A 115 -9.56 3.93 -6.83
C ALA A 115 -9.62 5.05 -5.80
N GLY A 116 -10.70 5.83 -5.82
CA GLY A 116 -10.98 6.75 -4.74
C GLY A 116 -12.41 7.24 -4.71
N ASN A 117 -12.77 7.86 -3.59
CA ASN A 117 -14.09 8.40 -3.31
C ASN A 117 -13.99 9.73 -2.53
N MET A 118 -14.95 10.61 -2.81
CA MET A 118 -14.99 12.03 -2.45
C MET A 118 -13.65 12.75 -2.73
N LEU A 119 -13.12 12.48 -3.92
CA LEU A 119 -11.94 13.16 -4.46
C LEU A 119 -12.30 14.47 -5.13
N ALA A 120 -11.30 15.35 -5.29
CA ALA A 120 -11.46 16.62 -6.00
C ALA A 120 -12.00 16.45 -7.43
N GLY A 121 -11.69 15.33 -8.07
CA GLY A 121 -12.24 14.92 -9.36
C GLY A 121 -11.50 13.69 -9.92
N PRO A 122 -11.85 13.25 -11.16
CA PRO A 122 -11.22 12.09 -11.81
C PRO A 122 -9.71 12.25 -12.00
N GLN A 123 -9.23 13.48 -12.16
CA GLN A 123 -7.82 13.79 -12.36
C GLN A 123 -6.91 13.28 -11.24
N VAL A 124 -7.46 13.06 -10.03
CA VAL A 124 -6.69 12.51 -8.90
C VAL A 124 -6.26 11.07 -9.17
N VAL A 125 -7.18 10.18 -9.56
CA VAL A 125 -6.83 8.77 -9.82
C VAL A 125 -6.04 8.62 -11.13
N GLU A 126 -6.28 9.50 -12.10
CA GLU A 126 -5.52 9.56 -13.35
C GLU A 126 -4.07 9.98 -13.10
N ALA A 127 -3.84 11.02 -12.29
CA ALA A 127 -2.50 11.47 -11.91
C ALA A 127 -1.72 10.39 -11.15
N VAL A 128 -2.36 9.67 -10.22
CA VAL A 128 -1.73 8.54 -9.51
C VAL A 128 -1.32 7.45 -10.50
N ARG A 129 -2.21 7.03 -11.40
CA ARG A 129 -1.91 6.01 -12.41
C ARG A 129 -0.74 6.45 -13.29
N ASP A 130 -0.81 7.65 -13.85
CA ASP A 130 0.15 8.12 -14.85
C ASP A 130 1.54 8.33 -14.22
N ALA A 131 1.60 8.87 -13.00
CA ALA A 131 2.84 8.99 -12.25
C ALA A 131 3.44 7.62 -11.88
N PHE A 132 2.62 6.63 -11.51
CA PHE A 132 3.11 5.27 -11.25
C PHE A 132 3.73 4.63 -12.51
N LEU A 133 3.10 4.81 -13.67
CA LEU A 133 3.58 4.27 -14.94
C LEU A 133 4.86 4.97 -15.43
N ALA A 134 5.00 6.28 -15.16
CA ALA A 134 6.19 7.05 -15.52
C ALA A 134 7.37 6.84 -14.54
N ALA A 135 7.09 6.51 -13.27
CA ALA A 135 8.12 6.32 -12.26
C ALA A 135 8.93 5.04 -12.48
N SER A 136 10.23 5.14 -12.24
CA SER A 136 11.18 4.02 -12.27
C SER A 136 11.74 3.72 -10.87
N GLY A 137 12.38 2.57 -10.72
CA GLY A 137 12.99 2.15 -9.45
C GLY A 137 12.09 1.21 -8.62
N PRO A 138 12.39 1.05 -7.32
CA PRO A 138 11.68 0.12 -6.45
C PRO A 138 10.17 0.41 -6.39
N LEU A 139 9.36 -0.65 -6.27
CA LEU A 139 7.89 -0.56 -6.24
C LEU A 139 7.38 0.49 -5.25
N ALA A 140 7.96 0.54 -4.05
CA ALA A 140 7.59 1.47 -3.00
C ALA A 140 7.78 2.94 -3.39
N GLU A 141 8.92 3.27 -4.03
CA GLU A 141 9.23 4.63 -4.50
C GLU A 141 8.26 5.07 -5.60
N ARG A 142 7.94 4.16 -6.53
CA ARG A 142 6.95 4.40 -7.59
C ARG A 142 5.57 4.68 -6.99
N MET A 143 5.16 3.90 -5.98
CA MET A 143 3.89 4.10 -5.28
C MET A 143 3.84 5.41 -4.49
N MET A 144 4.90 5.76 -3.74
CA MET A 144 4.95 7.04 -3.02
C MET A 144 4.86 8.23 -4.00
N THR A 145 5.63 8.18 -5.09
CA THR A 145 5.61 9.21 -6.15
C THR A 145 4.21 9.33 -6.77
N ALA A 146 3.53 8.21 -7.01
CA ALA A 146 2.17 8.19 -7.52
C ALA A 146 1.17 8.83 -6.55
N MET A 147 1.26 8.49 -5.26
CA MET A 147 0.34 9.02 -4.24
C MET A 147 0.50 10.54 -4.05
N GLU A 148 1.72 11.06 -4.16
CA GLU A 148 2.02 12.50 -4.15
C GLU A 148 1.45 13.22 -5.37
N ALA A 149 1.50 12.61 -6.55
CA ALA A 149 0.85 13.15 -7.74
C ALA A 149 -0.67 13.25 -7.57
N GLY A 150 -1.29 12.26 -6.90
CA GLY A 150 -2.71 12.32 -6.54
C GLY A 150 -3.05 13.48 -5.60
N GLU A 151 -2.21 13.73 -4.59
CA GLU A 151 -2.38 14.87 -3.69
C GLU A 151 -2.23 16.20 -4.43
N ALA A 152 -1.21 16.32 -5.29
CA ALA A 152 -0.99 17.51 -6.12
C ALA A 152 -2.15 17.78 -7.10
N ALA A 153 -2.86 16.75 -7.54
CA ALA A 153 -4.06 16.84 -8.38
C ALA A 153 -5.35 17.18 -7.59
N GLY A 154 -5.25 17.34 -6.27
CA GLY A 154 -6.31 17.80 -5.37
C GLY A 154 -6.76 16.78 -4.31
N GLY A 155 -6.30 15.53 -4.40
CA GLY A 155 -6.50 14.51 -3.37
C GLY A 155 -7.96 14.32 -2.88
N ASP A 156 -8.09 14.05 -1.58
CA ASP A 156 -9.35 14.07 -0.84
C ASP A 156 -9.86 15.52 -0.72
N LYS A 157 -11.13 15.78 -1.08
CA LYS A 157 -11.72 17.14 -1.10
C LYS A 157 -11.60 17.90 0.23
N ARG A 158 -11.39 17.18 1.33
CA ARG A 158 -11.26 17.78 2.65
C ARG A 158 -9.81 18.05 3.05
N GLY A 159 -8.82 17.58 2.30
CA GLY A 159 -7.39 17.61 2.66
C GLY A 159 -6.89 16.26 3.20
N THR A 160 -5.86 16.27 4.04
CA THR A 160 -5.16 15.05 4.48
C THR A 160 -5.23 14.85 6.00
N GLN A 161 -5.06 13.60 6.45
CA GLN A 161 -4.92 13.24 7.86
C GLN A 161 -4.09 11.98 8.05
N SER A 162 -4.29 10.97 7.22
CA SER A 162 -3.55 9.71 7.32
C SER A 162 -3.12 9.17 5.97
N ALA A 163 -2.07 8.36 6.01
CA ALA A 163 -1.59 7.58 4.89
C ALA A 163 -0.99 6.25 5.35
N GLY A 164 -0.96 5.29 4.46
CA GLY A 164 -0.31 4.00 4.68
C GLY A 164 0.35 3.48 3.41
N LEU A 165 1.42 2.72 3.59
CA LEU A 165 2.11 1.97 2.54
C LEU A 165 2.47 0.59 3.08
N ARG A 166 1.82 -0.44 2.54
CA ARG A 166 2.04 -1.83 2.90
C ARG A 166 2.55 -2.59 1.68
N LEU A 167 3.67 -3.29 1.83
CA LEU A 167 4.29 -4.06 0.76
C LEU A 167 4.59 -5.49 1.23
N HIS A 168 4.19 -6.48 0.44
CA HIS A 168 4.51 -7.88 0.68
C HIS A 168 5.37 -8.42 -0.46
N ARG A 169 6.29 -9.32 -0.09
CA ARG A 169 7.03 -10.16 -1.03
C ARG A 169 6.33 -11.50 -1.15
N SER A 170 7.01 -12.61 -0.87
CA SER A 170 6.44 -13.95 -0.92
C SER A 170 5.55 -14.27 0.28
N GLU A 171 5.76 -13.67 1.45
CA GLU A 171 5.13 -14.10 2.70
C GLU A 171 3.79 -13.38 3.00
N ASP A 172 3.00 -13.96 3.91
CA ASP A 172 1.70 -13.42 4.32
C ASP A 172 1.81 -12.24 5.29
N TYR A 173 2.97 -12.07 5.92
CA TYR A 173 3.29 -10.86 6.68
C TYR A 173 3.91 -9.80 5.75
N PRO A 174 3.74 -8.50 6.05
CA PRO A 174 4.31 -7.44 5.25
C PRO A 174 5.85 -7.43 5.35
N TRP A 175 6.52 -7.21 4.21
CA TRP A 175 7.94 -6.90 4.22
C TRP A 175 8.20 -5.58 4.94
N PHE A 176 7.30 -4.60 4.76
CA PHE A 176 7.10 -3.49 5.68
C PHE A 176 5.66 -2.97 5.62
N ASP A 177 5.24 -2.33 6.70
CA ASP A 177 3.96 -1.63 6.83
C ASP A 177 4.22 -0.27 7.49
N LEU A 178 4.20 0.79 6.68
CA LEU A 178 4.47 2.15 7.12
C LEU A 178 3.16 2.91 7.22
N ARG A 179 2.94 3.60 8.34
CA ARG A 179 1.68 4.28 8.64
C ARG A 179 1.93 5.64 9.27
N ALA A 180 1.23 6.63 8.77
CA ALA A 180 1.02 7.94 9.39
C ALA A 180 -0.48 8.04 9.68
N ASP A 181 -0.90 7.71 10.90
CA ASP A 181 -2.33 7.55 11.23
C ASP A 181 -3.05 8.87 11.53
N ASP A 182 -2.29 9.89 11.95
CA ASP A 182 -2.74 11.26 12.20
C ASP A 182 -1.55 12.22 12.03
N HIS A 183 -1.44 12.85 10.85
CA HIS A 183 -0.35 13.74 10.49
C HIS A 183 -0.85 14.83 9.52
N PRO A 184 -0.40 16.09 9.64
CA PRO A 184 -0.82 17.18 8.75
C PRO A 184 -0.33 17.03 7.31
N ASP A 185 0.74 16.26 7.09
CA ASP A 185 1.27 15.89 5.78
C ASP A 185 1.66 14.40 5.78
N PRO A 186 0.67 13.49 5.71
CA PRO A 186 0.92 12.08 5.98
C PRO A 186 1.75 11.42 4.86
N LEU A 187 1.74 11.94 3.63
CA LEU A 187 2.56 11.41 2.54
C LEU A 187 4.05 11.72 2.72
N ALA A 188 4.39 12.96 3.11
CA ALA A 188 5.77 13.29 3.46
C ALA A 188 6.27 12.48 4.67
N GLU A 189 5.36 12.16 5.60
CA GLU A 189 5.69 11.28 6.73
C GLU A 189 5.95 9.84 6.28
N ILE A 190 5.18 9.28 5.33
CA ILE A 190 5.48 7.97 4.73
C ILE A 190 6.86 7.97 4.05
N ARG A 191 7.21 9.02 3.27
CA ARG A 191 8.56 9.17 2.70
C ARG A 191 9.65 9.17 3.78
N ARG A 192 9.44 9.91 4.87
CA ARG A 192 10.39 9.93 5.99
C ARG A 192 10.53 8.54 6.61
N LEU A 193 9.41 7.86 6.91
CA LEU A 193 9.41 6.51 7.48
C LEU A 193 10.04 5.49 6.55
N TYR A 194 9.89 5.64 5.23
CA TYR A 194 10.57 4.80 4.24
C TYR A 194 12.09 4.96 4.32
N ALA A 195 12.58 6.19 4.43
CA ALA A 195 14.00 6.44 4.66
C ALA A 195 14.50 5.84 6.00
N VAL A 196 13.72 5.99 7.08
CA VAL A 196 14.04 5.37 8.39
C VAL A 196 14.07 3.85 8.29
N ALA A 197 13.15 3.24 7.54
CA ALA A 197 13.13 1.80 7.36
C ALA A 197 14.42 1.30 6.69
N HIS A 198 14.98 2.06 5.75
CA HIS A 198 16.23 1.73 5.06
C HIS A 198 17.49 1.90 5.93
N GLU A 199 17.38 2.54 7.10
CA GLU A 199 18.52 2.64 8.02
C GLU A 199 18.78 1.32 8.76
N ARG A 200 17.72 0.60 9.16
CA ARG A 200 17.85 -0.64 9.97
C ARG A 200 16.80 -1.69 9.67
N PHE A 201 15.54 -1.28 9.51
CA PHE A 201 14.41 -2.20 9.44
C PHE A 201 14.47 -3.12 8.23
N ILE A 202 14.87 -2.62 7.06
CA ILE A 202 14.98 -3.46 5.85
C ILE A 202 15.99 -4.59 6.05
N HIS A 203 17.13 -4.33 6.69
CA HIS A 203 18.11 -5.38 7.02
C HIS A 203 17.55 -6.43 7.98
N PHE A 204 16.76 -5.98 8.96
CA PHE A 204 16.00 -6.90 9.82
C PHE A 204 14.96 -7.69 9.03
N ALA A 205 14.26 -7.05 8.09
CA ALA A 205 13.24 -7.71 7.29
C ALA A 205 13.82 -8.85 6.42
N GLU A 206 15.05 -8.70 5.91
CA GLU A 206 15.78 -9.78 5.21
C GLU A 206 16.15 -10.96 6.13
N SER A 207 16.13 -10.76 7.45
CA SER A 207 16.45 -11.79 8.44
C SER A 207 15.23 -12.55 8.97
N MET A 208 14.02 -12.12 8.61
CA MET A 208 12.77 -12.72 9.10
C MET A 208 12.56 -14.15 8.56
N GLY A 209 11.83 -14.96 9.31
CA GLY A 209 11.47 -16.32 8.90
C GLY A 209 10.54 -16.34 7.70
N THR A 210 10.74 -17.26 6.78
CA THR A 210 9.92 -17.45 5.58
C THR A 210 9.33 -18.85 5.55
N ARG A 211 8.38 -19.14 4.65
CA ARG A 211 7.93 -20.52 4.42
C ARG A 211 9.08 -21.48 4.07
N ALA A 212 10.12 -20.98 3.39
CA ALA A 212 11.30 -21.78 3.03
C ALA A 212 12.34 -21.90 4.17
N ASN A 213 12.37 -20.94 5.10
CA ASN A 213 13.22 -20.94 6.27
C ASN A 213 12.47 -20.39 7.48
N PHE A 214 11.72 -21.25 8.18
CA PHE A 214 10.85 -20.84 9.29
C PHE A 214 11.59 -20.11 10.41
N SER A 215 12.84 -20.48 10.67
CA SER A 215 13.62 -19.87 11.75
C SER A 215 14.16 -18.48 11.41
N GLY A 216 14.18 -18.10 10.12
CA GLY A 216 14.88 -16.90 9.67
C GLY A 216 16.38 -16.99 9.97
N ALA A 217 17.02 -15.84 10.20
CA ALA A 217 18.39 -15.81 10.71
C ALA A 217 18.42 -16.11 12.22
N ILE A 218 19.20 -17.10 12.61
CA ILE A 218 19.46 -17.45 14.02
C ILE A 218 20.71 -16.77 14.59
N ASP A 219 21.53 -16.18 13.71
CA ASP A 219 22.69 -15.36 14.05
C ASP A 219 22.46 -13.94 13.53
N ARG A 220 22.67 -12.97 14.41
CA ARG A 220 22.50 -11.54 14.11
C ARG A 220 23.72 -10.92 13.45
N ALA A 221 24.90 -11.53 13.55
CA ALA A 221 26.14 -10.92 13.09
C ALA A 221 26.11 -10.45 11.61
N PRO A 222 25.55 -11.21 10.64
CA PRO A 222 25.45 -10.74 9.26
C PRO A 222 24.54 -9.51 9.11
N MET A 223 23.41 -9.48 9.83
CA MET A 223 22.46 -8.36 9.82
C MET A 223 23.09 -7.12 10.45
N ASP A 224 23.72 -7.26 11.62
CA ASP A 224 24.35 -6.14 12.33
C ASP A 224 25.50 -5.54 11.50
N LYS A 225 26.26 -6.39 10.78
CA LYS A 225 27.26 -5.94 9.80
C LYS A 225 26.64 -5.14 8.65
N ALA A 226 25.57 -5.65 8.04
CA ALA A 226 24.89 -4.96 6.94
C ALA A 226 24.32 -3.60 7.37
N ILE A 227 23.78 -3.50 8.58
CA ILE A 227 23.31 -2.24 9.17
C ILE A 227 24.47 -1.25 9.34
N ALA A 228 25.60 -1.69 9.90
CA ALA A 228 26.76 -0.83 10.11
C ALA A 228 27.35 -0.33 8.78
N GLU A 229 27.39 -1.17 7.75
CA GLU A 229 27.84 -0.80 6.40
C GLU A 229 26.89 0.22 5.74
N ALA A 230 25.58 0.02 5.86
CA ALA A 230 24.58 0.94 5.35
C ALA A 230 24.62 2.30 6.06
N GLU A 231 24.80 2.30 7.39
CA GLU A 231 24.98 3.50 8.19
C GLU A 231 26.25 4.26 7.81
N ALA A 232 27.38 3.58 7.69
CA ALA A 232 28.63 4.19 7.26
C ALA A 232 28.51 4.80 5.86
N ALA A 233 27.85 4.11 4.93
CA ALA A 233 27.60 4.61 3.57
C ALA A 233 26.68 5.85 3.59
N ARG A 234 25.64 5.87 4.43
CA ARG A 234 24.76 7.04 4.62
C ARG A 234 25.54 8.25 5.16
N ILE A 235 26.36 8.04 6.19
CA ILE A 235 27.22 9.09 6.77
C ILE A 235 28.21 9.62 5.73
N ALA A 236 28.82 8.75 4.94
CA ALA A 236 29.77 9.13 3.88
C ALA A 236 29.12 10.02 2.79
N ARG A 237 27.82 9.87 2.54
CA ARG A 237 27.05 10.75 1.64
C ARG A 237 26.61 12.07 2.29
N GLY A 238 26.88 12.28 3.58
CA GLY A 238 26.45 13.46 4.32
C GLY A 238 24.96 13.47 4.64
N GLU A 239 24.30 12.31 4.58
CA GLU A 239 22.86 12.18 4.82
C GLU A 239 22.58 11.98 6.32
N PRO A 240 21.90 12.92 7.01
CA PRO A 240 21.52 12.72 8.40
C PRO A 240 20.47 11.60 8.53
N SER A 241 20.42 10.95 9.70
CA SER A 241 19.33 10.01 9.99
C SER A 241 17.99 10.74 9.94
N ARG A 242 16.98 10.09 9.39
CA ARG A 242 15.60 10.57 9.35
C ARG A 242 14.80 10.09 10.56
N SER A 243 15.41 9.26 11.40
CA SER A 243 14.78 8.68 12.59
C SER A 243 14.59 9.74 13.67
N PHE A 244 13.45 9.67 14.36
CA PHE A 244 13.19 10.45 15.57
C PHE A 244 13.46 9.65 16.85
N ALA A 245 14.12 8.49 16.72
CA ALA A 245 14.54 7.70 17.86
C ALA A 245 15.41 8.56 18.80
N ARG A 246 15.13 8.45 20.10
CA ARG A 246 15.92 9.12 21.14
C ARG A 246 16.71 8.07 21.89
N GLU A 247 17.97 8.37 22.17
CA GLU A 247 18.75 7.60 23.12
C GLU A 247 18.21 7.87 24.53
N ARG A 248 18.13 6.81 25.36
CA ARG A 248 17.98 7.02 26.79
C ARG A 248 19.33 7.51 27.31
N GLY A 249 19.36 8.74 27.83
CA GLY A 249 20.50 9.25 28.59
C GLY A 249 20.71 8.49 29.89
#